data_AF-H5XAA1-F1
#
_entry.id   AF-H5XAA1-F1
#
_cell.length_a   1.000
_cell.length_b   1.000
_cell.length_c   1.000
_cell.angle_alpha   90.00
_cell.angle_beta   90.00
_cell.angle_gamma   90.00
#
_symmetry.space_group_name_H-M   'P 1'
#
loop_
_entity.id
_entity.type
_entity.pdbx_description
1 polymer ?
#
loop_
_entity_poly.entity_id
_entity_poly.type
_entity_poly.pdbx_seq_one_letter_code
_entity_poly.pdbx_strand_id
1 'polypeptide(L)'
;MNTSPGRPDETDAQGSQAAFSSGKEDVLASGDAAGGREADESHPGGPEQRGHQPARQRRGSKSPWNRPRDRAVAATLAVLALAAAVLVWWFSDSRATTQRTAAAPPPLPAEPASVPAGLSEIWRAPSSATSAPVSEGGLVITAADSAVQGRDPLTGQVRWSYARDLPLCTVTNAWSKVLAVYRKDMGCSEVTQLDAGTGRRTAQRNGDAELGTRLVEGGSHVTTTGDHLLNTWRNDLVKSMEYGRVPAQVNPDRQPRTGCEYGTVAAAADKVGVIEHCPDESGARLTVLKASGEDADKPEQEFSALLPEPDAALVAMADDAVAVAMPEHGRLFVFNGEGRQTATYPLDVPAAELSADPPGGVVATSRGGDNVYWFTGSRTVALSARTLRPLWTVHDTLGPGTLFADEYVVPIEGGLAVLNEADGATLRTVRVDRSVGEGTIRLAAAGPVLLEQRGDTMVALK
;
A
#
# COMPACT_ATOMS: atom_id res chain seq x y z
N MET A 1 -20.18 -52.19 -35.13
CA MET A 1 -20.61 -52.27 -33.72
C MET A 1 -19.89 -51.13 -32.99
N ASN A 2 -20.22 -49.87 -33.28
CA ASN A 2 -21.27 -49.05 -32.66
C ASN A 2 -21.23 -49.07 -31.12
N THR A 3 -20.51 -48.12 -30.52
CA THR A 3 -21.03 -47.21 -29.48
C THR A 3 -20.17 -45.95 -29.42
N SER A 4 -20.86 -44.83 -29.61
CA SER A 4 -20.38 -43.44 -29.65
C SER A 4 -20.27 -42.88 -28.22
N PRO A 5 -19.33 -41.98 -27.91
CA PRO A 5 -19.45 -41.05 -26.79
C PRO A 5 -20.11 -39.75 -27.28
N GLY A 6 -21.12 -39.29 -26.54
CA GLY A 6 -21.86 -38.06 -26.84
C GLY A 6 -21.03 -36.80 -26.61
N ARG A 7 -21.18 -35.84 -27.54
CA ARG A 7 -20.77 -34.43 -27.45
C ARG A 7 -21.85 -33.62 -26.70
N PRO A 8 -21.55 -32.37 -26.29
CA PRO A 8 -22.23 -31.62 -25.23
C PRO A 8 -23.44 -30.84 -25.75
N ASP A 9 -24.34 -30.48 -24.82
CA ASP A 9 -25.28 -29.38 -25.01
C ASP A 9 -24.90 -28.19 -24.12
N GLU A 10 -25.04 -27.04 -24.75
CA GLU A 10 -24.73 -25.67 -24.37
C GLU A 10 -25.99 -25.00 -23.77
N THR A 11 -25.87 -23.77 -23.27
CA THR A 11 -26.87 -22.89 -22.57
C THR A 11 -27.06 -23.14 -21.06
N ASP A 12 -27.01 -22.17 -20.14
CA ASP A 12 -27.17 -20.72 -20.25
C ASP A 12 -26.37 -19.95 -19.20
N ALA A 13 -26.00 -18.72 -19.58
CA ALA A 13 -25.42 -17.68 -18.74
C ALA A 13 -26.47 -16.95 -17.91
N GLN A 14 -26.18 -16.73 -16.62
CA GLN A 14 -26.68 -15.64 -15.76
C GLN A 14 -25.86 -15.73 -14.45
N GLY A 15 -25.03 -14.77 -14.04
CA GLY A 15 -25.32 -13.34 -13.98
C GLY A 15 -25.83 -12.97 -12.57
N SER A 16 -25.09 -13.31 -11.51
CA SER A 16 -25.45 -12.91 -10.14
C SER A 16 -24.63 -11.71 -9.69
N GLN A 17 -25.14 -10.52 -10.04
CA GLN A 17 -24.83 -9.26 -9.36
C GLN A 17 -25.41 -9.33 -7.93
N ALA A 18 -24.57 -9.41 -6.91
CA ALA A 18 -24.97 -9.13 -5.54
C ALA A 18 -24.66 -7.66 -5.22
N ALA A 19 -25.66 -6.81 -5.41
CA ALA A 19 -25.66 -5.43 -4.96
C ALA A 19 -25.75 -5.38 -3.43
N PHE A 20 -24.67 -4.98 -2.75
CA PHE A 20 -24.73 -4.64 -1.34
C PHE A 20 -25.05 -3.17 -1.16
N SER A 21 -26.29 -2.94 -0.72
CA SER A 21 -26.91 -1.66 -0.40
C SER A 21 -26.14 -0.95 0.72
N SER A 22 -25.67 0.26 0.42
CA SER A 22 -25.12 1.22 1.39
C SER A 22 -26.23 1.75 2.31
N GLY A 23 -26.27 1.28 3.56
CA GLY A 23 -27.07 1.89 4.62
C GLY A 23 -26.40 3.16 5.13
N LYS A 24 -27.03 4.31 4.85
CA LYS A 24 -26.75 5.60 5.50
C LYS A 24 -27.38 5.59 6.90
N GLU A 25 -26.63 5.96 7.93
CA GLU A 25 -27.18 6.45 9.19
C GLU A 25 -26.90 7.95 9.30
N ASP A 26 -27.89 8.75 8.89
CA ASP A 26 -28.04 10.15 9.28
C ASP A 26 -29.06 10.18 10.44
N VAL A 27 -28.60 10.45 11.66
CA VAL A 27 -29.47 10.67 12.82
C VAL A 27 -29.52 12.16 13.12
N LEU A 28 -30.55 12.85 12.64
CA LEU A 28 -31.09 14.04 13.28
C LEU A 28 -32.60 14.19 13.04
N ALA A 29 -33.32 14.20 14.16
CA ALA A 29 -34.47 15.04 14.49
C ALA A 29 -35.91 14.62 14.12
N SER A 30 -36.74 14.81 15.16
CA SER A 30 -38.17 15.18 15.19
C SER A 30 -39.22 14.09 14.86
N GLY A 31 -39.84 13.58 15.93
CA GLY A 31 -41.12 12.88 15.88
C GLY A 31 -42.11 13.54 16.85
N ASP A 32 -43.07 14.28 16.28
CA ASP A 32 -44.26 14.80 16.93
C ASP A 32 -45.23 13.68 17.33
N ALA A 33 -45.95 13.94 18.42
CA ALA A 33 -47.31 13.52 18.77
C ALA A 33 -47.90 12.25 18.13
N ALA A 34 -47.99 11.19 18.94
CA ALA A 34 -48.96 10.11 18.76
C ALA A 34 -50.05 10.22 19.83
N GLY A 35 -51.29 10.41 19.37
CA GLY A 35 -52.49 10.31 20.19
C GLY A 35 -52.85 8.86 20.48
N GLY A 36 -53.24 8.58 21.71
CA GLY A 36 -53.90 7.34 22.12
C GLY A 36 -55.23 7.68 22.78
N ARG A 37 -56.32 7.17 22.19
CA ARG A 37 -57.67 7.10 22.78
C ARG A 37 -57.83 5.70 23.38
N GLU A 38 -58.37 5.60 24.59
CA GLU A 38 -59.29 4.55 25.09
C GLU A 38 -59.72 4.95 26.51
N ALA A 39 -61.02 5.28 26.70
CA ALA A 39 -62.09 4.44 27.24
C ALA A 39 -62.12 4.52 28.78
N ASP A 40 -62.95 5.39 29.36
CA ASP A 40 -64.39 5.24 29.67
C ASP A 40 -64.63 4.48 30.99
N GLU A 41 -64.94 5.24 32.04
CA GLU A 41 -65.69 4.73 33.19
C GLU A 41 -66.49 5.88 33.83
N SER A 42 -67.80 5.76 33.67
CA SER A 42 -68.86 6.65 34.17
C SER A 42 -69.19 6.40 35.64
N HIS A 43 -69.46 7.46 36.43
CA HIS A 43 -70.67 7.57 37.28
C HIS A 43 -70.91 9.01 37.79
N PRO A 44 -72.17 9.37 38.16
CA PRO A 44 -72.73 10.71 37.93
C PRO A 44 -72.90 11.57 39.20
N GLY A 45 -73.03 12.89 39.04
CA GLY A 45 -73.57 13.75 40.08
C GLY A 45 -73.58 15.26 39.76
N GLY A 46 -74.78 15.82 39.61
CA GLY A 46 -75.11 17.20 40.01
C GLY A 46 -74.93 18.33 38.98
N PRO A 47 -75.98 19.13 38.65
CA PRO A 47 -75.90 20.21 37.67
C PRO A 47 -75.63 21.55 38.35
N GLU A 48 -74.58 22.28 37.96
CA GLU A 48 -74.48 23.70 38.30
C GLU A 48 -73.93 24.56 37.15
N GLN A 49 -74.88 25.34 36.61
CA GLN A 49 -74.78 26.73 36.16
C GLN A 49 -73.75 27.15 35.10
N ARG A 50 -74.33 27.62 33.99
CA ARG A 50 -73.71 28.42 32.94
C ARG A 50 -73.05 29.67 33.52
N GLY A 51 -71.76 29.83 33.24
CA GLY A 51 -71.07 31.11 33.25
C GLY A 51 -70.33 31.30 31.92
N HIS A 52 -70.86 32.16 31.05
CA HIS A 52 -70.10 32.72 29.93
C HIS A 52 -68.92 33.51 30.50
N GLN A 53 -67.70 32.94 30.43
CA GLN A 53 -66.47 33.71 30.60
C GLN A 53 -65.93 34.10 29.21
N PRO A 54 -65.58 35.38 28.99
CA PRO A 54 -65.02 35.81 27.72
C PRO A 54 -63.69 35.11 27.49
N ALA A 55 -63.44 34.68 26.24
CA ALA A 55 -62.17 34.13 25.80
C ALA A 55 -61.04 35.11 26.13
N ARG A 56 -60.35 34.88 27.25
CA ARG A 56 -59.09 35.57 27.56
C ARG A 56 -58.12 35.20 26.44
N GLN A 57 -57.81 36.19 25.61
CA GLN A 57 -56.64 36.16 24.73
C GLN A 57 -55.47 35.59 25.55
N ARG A 58 -55.02 34.38 25.20
CA ARG A 58 -53.74 33.84 25.68
C ARG A 58 -52.68 34.80 25.14
N ARG A 59 -52.33 35.82 25.94
CA ARG A 59 -51.11 36.60 25.74
C ARG A 59 -49.99 35.58 25.64
N GLY A 60 -49.35 35.49 24.48
CA GLY A 60 -48.21 34.62 24.26
C GLY A 60 -47.25 34.80 25.44
N SER A 61 -46.97 33.72 26.16
CA SER A 61 -46.01 33.74 27.26
C SER A 61 -44.72 34.29 26.69
N LYS A 62 -44.31 35.50 27.12
CA LYS A 62 -43.01 36.05 26.77
C LYS A 62 -41.99 34.99 27.15
N SER A 63 -41.24 34.49 26.16
CA SER A 63 -40.19 33.49 26.39
C SER A 63 -39.37 33.90 27.62
N PRO A 64 -39.20 33.01 28.62
CA PRO A 64 -38.50 33.34 29.85
C PRO A 64 -37.01 33.70 29.62
N TRP A 65 -36.51 33.47 28.40
CA TRP A 65 -35.11 33.63 27.96
C TRP A 65 -34.79 34.96 27.29
N ASN A 66 -35.56 36.03 27.53
CA ASN A 66 -35.39 37.31 26.83
C ASN A 66 -34.83 38.43 27.73
N ARG A 67 -34.20 38.09 28.87
CA ARG A 67 -33.55 39.10 29.72
C ARG A 67 -32.25 39.56 29.06
N PRO A 68 -31.78 40.81 29.30
CA PRO A 68 -30.52 41.30 28.73
C PRO A 68 -29.31 40.45 29.14
N ARG A 69 -29.35 39.83 30.34
CA ARG A 69 -28.34 38.85 30.77
C ARG A 69 -28.34 37.59 29.91
N ASP A 70 -29.52 37.05 29.60
CA ASP A 70 -29.65 35.85 28.75
C ASP A 70 -29.12 36.13 27.34
N ARG A 71 -29.39 37.33 26.80
CA ARG A 71 -28.84 37.77 25.49
C ARG A 71 -27.33 37.93 25.53
N ALA A 72 -26.76 38.49 26.60
CA ALA A 72 -25.32 38.62 26.75
C ALA A 72 -24.64 37.25 26.86
N VAL A 73 -25.18 36.34 27.68
CA VAL A 73 -24.68 34.97 27.81
C VAL A 73 -24.77 34.23 26.47
N ALA A 74 -25.91 34.32 25.78
CA ALA A 74 -26.08 33.70 24.46
C ALA A 74 -25.10 34.28 23.43
N ALA A 75 -24.88 35.60 23.41
CA ALA A 75 -23.89 36.24 22.54
C ALA A 75 -22.46 35.77 22.85
N THR A 76 -22.09 35.69 24.13
CA THR A 76 -20.78 35.17 24.56
C THR A 76 -20.60 33.71 24.13
N LEU A 77 -21.59 32.85 24.34
CA LEU A 77 -21.54 31.45 23.92
C LEU A 77 -21.45 31.32 22.40
N ALA A 78 -22.17 32.14 21.64
CA ALA A 78 -22.07 32.17 20.18
C ALA A 78 -20.66 32.57 19.71
N VAL A 79 -20.07 33.60 20.32
CA VAL A 79 -18.68 34.02 20.02
C VAL A 79 -17.68 32.92 20.36
N LEU A 80 -17.82 32.27 21.52
CA LEU A 80 -16.95 31.16 21.93
C LEU A 80 -17.09 29.95 20.99
N ALA A 81 -18.31 29.61 20.59
CA ALA A 81 -18.56 28.53 19.64
C ALA A 81 -17.94 28.84 18.26
N LEU A 82 -18.07 30.08 17.77
CA LEU A 82 -17.42 30.52 16.54
C LEU A 82 -15.89 30.50 16.65
N ALA A 83 -15.33 30.97 17.76
CA ALA A 83 -13.90 30.93 18.01
C ALA A 83 -13.38 29.49 18.04
N ALA A 84 -14.08 28.58 18.72
CA ALA A 84 -13.75 27.16 18.74
C ALA A 84 -13.82 26.54 17.35
N ALA A 85 -14.87 26.85 16.57
CA ALA A 85 -15.00 26.37 15.19
C ALA A 85 -13.85 26.86 14.28
N VAL A 86 -13.45 28.14 14.42
CA VAL A 86 -12.32 28.71 13.68
C VAL A 86 -11.01 28.04 14.08
N LEU A 87 -10.77 27.80 15.38
CA LEU A 87 -9.58 27.10 15.85
C LEU A 87 -9.53 25.67 15.32
N VAL A 88 -10.63 24.91 15.43
CA VAL A 88 -10.73 23.55 14.89
C VAL A 88 -10.44 23.55 13.40
N TRP A 89 -11.03 24.46 12.63
CA TRP A 89 -10.75 24.57 11.20
C TRP A 89 -9.29 24.93 10.91
N TRP A 90 -8.71 25.88 11.65
CA TRP A 90 -7.35 26.37 11.45
C TRP A 90 -6.30 25.27 11.63
N PHE A 91 -6.51 24.38 12.60
CA PHE A 91 -5.64 23.24 12.90
C PHE A 91 -6.14 21.91 12.31
N SER A 92 -7.13 21.93 11.41
CA SER A 92 -7.68 20.70 10.83
C SER A 92 -6.85 20.16 9.67
N ASP A 93 -6.74 18.83 9.61
CA ASP A 93 -6.19 18.11 8.45
C ASP A 93 -6.92 18.45 7.15
N SER A 94 -8.21 18.80 7.23
CA SER A 94 -9.02 19.23 6.07
C SER A 94 -8.45 20.49 5.42
N ARG A 95 -8.06 21.49 6.23
CA ARG A 95 -7.42 22.71 5.74
C ARG A 95 -6.00 22.45 5.24
N ALA A 96 -5.28 21.54 5.90
CA ALA A 96 -3.93 21.13 5.57
C ALA A 96 -3.82 20.19 4.34
N THR A 97 -4.95 19.88 3.69
CA THR A 97 -5.02 18.97 2.54
C THR A 97 -5.45 19.71 1.28
N THR A 98 -4.68 19.54 0.20
CA THR A 98 -5.11 19.92 -1.15
C THR A 98 -5.42 18.67 -1.95
N GLN A 99 -6.66 18.54 -2.44
CA GLN A 99 -7.07 17.41 -3.27
C GLN A 99 -7.80 17.89 -4.52
N ARG A 100 -7.37 17.38 -5.67
CA ARG A 100 -8.05 17.51 -6.96
C ARG A 100 -8.27 16.11 -7.50
N THR A 101 -9.53 15.70 -7.59
CA THR A 101 -9.91 14.41 -8.17
C THR A 101 -10.20 14.58 -9.67
N ALA A 102 -10.20 13.46 -10.38
CA ALA A 102 -10.63 13.39 -11.77
C ALA A 102 -11.61 12.23 -11.98
N ALA A 103 -12.34 12.26 -13.09
CA ALA A 103 -13.01 11.06 -13.60
C ALA A 103 -11.96 9.98 -13.92
N ALA A 104 -12.37 8.71 -13.89
CA ALA A 104 -11.50 7.60 -14.26
C ALA A 104 -10.98 7.78 -15.70
N PRO A 105 -9.70 7.44 -15.98
CA PRO A 105 -9.16 7.49 -17.33
C PRO A 105 -9.87 6.49 -18.26
N PRO A 106 -9.86 6.75 -19.57
CA PRO A 106 -10.11 5.67 -20.52
C PRO A 106 -9.01 4.59 -20.38
N PRO A 107 -9.30 3.33 -20.77
CA PRO A 107 -8.28 2.28 -20.82
C PRO A 107 -7.08 2.71 -21.67
N LEU A 108 -5.88 2.29 -21.25
CA LEU A 108 -4.68 2.52 -22.05
C LEU A 108 -4.75 1.74 -23.36
N PRO A 109 -4.10 2.23 -24.44
CA PRO A 109 -3.88 1.41 -25.62
C PRO A 109 -3.15 0.12 -25.25
N ALA A 110 -3.37 -0.93 -26.04
CA ALA A 110 -2.64 -2.18 -25.88
C ALA A 110 -1.12 -1.96 -26.02
N GLU A 111 -0.36 -2.82 -25.36
CA GLU A 111 1.07 -2.94 -25.58
C GLU A 111 1.37 -3.25 -27.05
N PRO A 112 2.53 -2.80 -27.57
CA PRO A 112 2.96 -3.21 -28.91
C PRO A 112 3.18 -4.72 -28.94
N ALA A 113 3.12 -5.32 -30.13
CA ALA A 113 3.28 -6.78 -30.31
C ALA A 113 4.70 -7.30 -30.01
N SER A 114 5.65 -6.39 -29.82
CA SER A 114 7.05 -6.66 -29.47
C SER A 114 7.69 -5.37 -28.98
N VAL A 115 8.75 -5.46 -28.19
CA VAL A 115 9.51 -4.29 -27.74
C VAL A 115 10.04 -3.53 -28.97
N PRO A 116 9.73 -2.21 -29.09
CA PRO A 116 10.17 -1.40 -30.23
C PRO A 116 11.69 -1.39 -30.42
N ALA A 117 12.14 -1.17 -31.66
CA ALA A 117 13.58 -1.11 -31.99
C ALA A 117 14.32 0.08 -31.37
N GLY A 118 13.59 1.11 -30.91
CA GLY A 118 14.11 2.27 -30.22
C GLY A 118 13.02 2.85 -29.33
N LEU A 119 13.43 3.45 -28.22
CA LEU A 119 12.54 4.14 -27.29
C LEU A 119 13.06 5.54 -27.03
N SER A 120 12.15 6.50 -26.97
CA SER A 120 12.48 7.90 -26.72
C SER A 120 11.78 8.41 -25.47
N GLU A 121 12.45 9.29 -24.72
CA GLU A 121 11.83 9.97 -23.57
C GLU A 121 10.70 10.87 -24.08
N ILE A 122 9.47 10.59 -23.62
CA ILE A 122 8.28 11.39 -23.95
C ILE A 122 7.94 12.40 -22.86
N TRP A 123 8.27 12.09 -21.61
CA TRP A 123 8.19 13.02 -20.48
C TRP A 123 8.99 12.50 -19.28
N ARG A 124 9.26 13.41 -18.34
CA ARG A 124 9.83 13.11 -17.02
C ARG A 124 9.17 13.92 -15.91
N ALA A 125 9.21 13.41 -14.69
CA ALA A 125 8.71 14.09 -13.51
C ALA A 125 9.46 13.70 -12.23
N PRO A 126 9.55 14.58 -11.22
CA PRO A 126 10.05 14.22 -9.89
C PRO A 126 9.21 13.12 -9.24
N SER A 127 9.87 12.16 -8.61
CA SER A 127 9.25 11.03 -7.92
C SER A 127 10.18 10.45 -6.84
N SER A 128 10.67 11.29 -5.93
CA SER A 128 11.61 10.91 -4.85
C SER A 128 11.00 10.00 -3.78
N ALA A 129 9.67 9.97 -3.64
CA ALA A 129 8.99 9.13 -2.66
C ALA A 129 8.62 7.73 -3.20
N THR A 130 8.87 7.43 -4.48
CA THR A 130 8.66 6.08 -5.06
C THR A 130 10.00 5.40 -5.31
N SER A 131 10.14 4.13 -4.90
CA SER A 131 11.37 3.34 -5.10
C SER A 131 11.37 2.53 -6.41
N ALA A 132 10.21 2.38 -7.04
CA ALA A 132 10.00 1.74 -8.34
C ALA A 132 8.80 2.41 -9.04
N PRO A 133 8.64 2.24 -10.37
CA PRO A 133 7.50 2.82 -11.06
C PRO A 133 6.17 2.25 -10.56
N VAL A 134 5.24 3.16 -10.30
CA VAL A 134 3.87 2.83 -9.89
C VAL A 134 2.94 3.14 -11.07
N SER A 135 2.44 2.09 -11.72
CA SER A 135 1.52 2.14 -12.85
C SER A 135 0.24 1.41 -12.46
N GLU A 136 -0.84 2.15 -12.21
CA GLU A 136 -2.07 1.60 -11.64
C GLU A 136 -3.28 2.42 -12.09
N GLY A 137 -4.43 1.76 -12.27
CA GLY A 137 -5.67 2.43 -12.66
C GLY A 137 -5.59 3.22 -13.98
N GLY A 138 -4.69 2.81 -14.90
CA GLY A 138 -4.46 3.47 -16.19
C GLY A 138 -3.64 4.76 -16.13
N LEU A 139 -2.96 5.02 -15.00
CA LEU A 139 -2.14 6.22 -14.79
C LEU A 139 -0.75 5.84 -14.27
N VAL A 140 0.20 6.75 -14.44
CA VAL A 140 1.50 6.70 -13.75
C VAL A 140 1.43 7.56 -12.50
N ILE A 141 1.84 7.01 -11.36
CA ILE A 141 1.85 7.72 -10.10
C ILE A 141 3.25 8.24 -9.84
N THR A 142 3.34 9.55 -9.64
CA THR A 142 4.58 10.22 -9.22
C THR A 142 4.39 10.85 -7.86
N ALA A 143 5.40 10.77 -7.01
CA ALA A 143 5.32 11.30 -5.66
C ALA A 143 6.62 11.99 -5.23
N ALA A 144 6.53 13.28 -4.93
CA ALA A 144 7.67 14.08 -4.51
C ALA A 144 7.23 15.14 -3.49
N ASP A 145 8.14 15.50 -2.60
CA ASP A 145 7.90 16.42 -1.48
C ASP A 145 6.68 15.98 -0.65
N SER A 146 5.54 16.65 -0.80
CA SER A 146 4.29 16.33 -0.11
C SER A 146 3.15 15.89 -1.04
N ALA A 147 3.41 15.82 -2.34
CA ALA A 147 2.39 15.62 -3.36
C ALA A 147 2.47 14.24 -4.01
N VAL A 148 1.32 13.61 -4.16
CA VAL A 148 1.09 12.40 -4.95
C VAL A 148 0.20 12.77 -6.13
N GLN A 149 0.64 12.42 -7.33
CA GLN A 149 -0.01 12.83 -8.57
C GLN A 149 -0.20 11.64 -9.50
N GLY A 150 -1.42 11.48 -10.01
CA GLY A 150 -1.71 10.57 -11.11
C GLY A 150 -1.55 11.28 -12.44
N ARG A 151 -0.72 10.73 -13.33
CA ARG A 151 -0.36 11.30 -14.62
C ARG A 151 -0.79 10.40 -15.76
N ASP A 152 -1.20 11.02 -16.85
CA ASP A 152 -1.43 10.32 -18.10
C ASP A 152 -0.10 9.71 -18.62
N PRO A 153 -0.01 8.38 -18.87
CA PRO A 153 1.24 7.75 -19.25
C PRO A 153 1.82 8.25 -20.58
N LEU A 154 0.98 8.75 -21.50
CA LEU A 154 1.41 9.17 -22.84
C LEU A 154 1.89 10.62 -22.88
N THR A 155 1.35 11.48 -22.02
CA THR A 155 1.56 12.93 -22.07
C THR A 155 2.22 13.50 -20.83
N GLY A 156 2.26 12.76 -19.72
CA GLY A 156 2.76 13.21 -18.43
C GLY A 156 1.86 14.22 -17.72
N GLN A 157 0.70 14.55 -18.30
CA GLN A 157 -0.24 15.53 -17.76
C GLN A 157 -0.84 15.04 -16.44
N VAL A 158 -0.83 15.90 -15.42
CA VAL A 158 -1.43 15.60 -14.11
C VAL A 158 -2.94 15.57 -14.23
N ARG A 159 -3.52 14.41 -13.96
CA ARG A 159 -4.97 14.15 -13.99
C ARG A 159 -5.61 14.47 -12.65
N TRP A 160 -4.99 14.00 -11.57
CA TRP A 160 -5.42 14.25 -10.20
C TRP A 160 -4.21 14.49 -9.32
N SER A 161 -4.41 15.16 -8.19
CA SER A 161 -3.35 15.44 -7.22
C SER A 161 -3.87 15.38 -5.79
N TYR A 162 -3.10 14.79 -4.90
CA TYR A 162 -3.31 14.83 -3.46
C TYR A 162 -2.04 15.34 -2.79
N ALA A 163 -2.15 16.34 -1.93
CA ALA A 163 -1.01 16.91 -1.22
C ALA A 163 -1.36 17.26 0.22
N ARG A 164 -0.38 17.11 1.10
CA ARG A 164 -0.42 17.53 2.50
C ARG A 164 0.59 18.64 2.76
N ASP A 165 0.51 19.22 3.94
CA ASP A 165 1.55 20.07 4.53
C ASP A 165 2.63 19.24 5.27
N LEU A 166 2.71 17.95 4.97
CA LEU A 166 3.68 16.99 5.51
C LEU A 166 4.53 16.41 4.38
N PRO A 167 5.83 16.15 4.60
CA PRO A 167 6.65 15.47 3.62
C PRO A 167 6.26 13.98 3.54
N LEU A 168 6.41 13.40 2.34
CA LEU A 168 6.22 11.99 2.08
C LEU A 168 7.43 11.19 2.59
N CYS A 169 7.17 10.05 3.21
CA CYS A 169 8.16 9.02 3.46
C CYS A 169 8.30 8.07 2.28
N THR A 170 7.18 7.54 1.81
CA THR A 170 7.15 6.55 0.73
C THR A 170 5.76 6.46 0.10
N VAL A 171 5.72 6.05 -1.16
CA VAL A 171 4.52 5.77 -1.93
C VAL A 171 4.70 4.47 -2.71
N THR A 172 3.69 3.60 -2.67
CA THR A 172 3.59 2.41 -3.52
C THR A 172 2.14 2.17 -3.95
N ASN A 173 1.88 1.18 -4.81
CA ASN A 173 0.55 0.63 -5.03
C ASN A 173 0.36 -0.73 -4.33
N ALA A 174 -0.88 -0.97 -3.89
CA ALA A 174 -1.37 -2.28 -3.49
C ALA A 174 -2.90 -2.31 -3.69
N TRP A 175 -3.47 -3.47 -4.01
CA TRP A 175 -4.92 -3.67 -4.17
C TRP A 175 -5.60 -2.69 -5.16
N SER A 176 -4.91 -2.35 -6.24
CA SER A 176 -5.33 -1.32 -7.19
C SER A 176 -5.57 0.07 -6.57
N LYS A 177 -4.86 0.37 -5.49
CA LYS A 177 -4.83 1.65 -4.79
C LYS A 177 -3.40 2.15 -4.67
N VAL A 178 -3.28 3.44 -4.43
CA VAL A 178 -2.02 4.10 -4.09
C VAL A 178 -1.99 4.32 -2.58
N LEU A 179 -0.93 3.86 -1.93
CA LEU A 179 -0.69 4.09 -0.51
C LEU A 179 0.37 5.19 -0.38
N ALA A 180 0.00 6.30 0.23
CA ALA A 180 0.88 7.41 0.52
C ALA A 180 1.13 7.52 2.02
N VAL A 181 2.40 7.41 2.44
CA VAL A 181 2.80 7.50 3.84
C VAL A 181 3.53 8.80 4.06
N TYR A 182 3.02 9.60 4.98
CA TYR A 182 3.52 10.92 5.34
C TYR A 182 4.23 10.89 6.69
N ARG A 183 5.26 11.71 6.79
CA ARG A 183 6.03 11.91 8.01
C ARG A 183 5.27 12.81 8.99
N LYS A 184 5.23 12.39 10.25
CA LYS A 184 4.91 13.20 11.44
C LYS A 184 6.12 13.22 12.37
N ASP A 185 5.97 13.84 13.55
CA ASP A 185 7.08 14.07 14.49
C ASP A 185 7.84 12.80 14.89
N MET A 186 7.11 11.70 15.09
CA MET A 186 7.64 10.44 15.62
C MET A 186 8.01 9.41 14.55
N GLY A 187 7.72 9.66 13.27
CA GLY A 187 7.95 8.68 12.20
C GLY A 187 7.03 8.84 10.99
N CYS A 188 6.97 7.80 10.16
CA CYS A 188 6.14 7.69 8.98
C CYS A 188 4.73 7.23 9.37
N SER A 189 3.98 8.13 9.98
CA SER A 189 2.75 7.77 10.70
C SER A 189 1.49 7.90 9.86
N GLU A 190 1.34 8.95 9.04
CA GLU A 190 0.04 9.18 8.40
C GLU A 190 -0.08 8.47 7.06
N VAL A 191 -0.98 7.49 6.99
CA VAL A 191 -1.21 6.65 5.81
C VAL A 191 -2.51 7.07 5.14
N THR A 192 -2.43 7.43 3.87
CA THR A 192 -3.61 7.70 3.03
C THR A 192 -3.65 6.74 1.87
N GLN A 193 -4.77 6.02 1.73
CA GLN A 193 -5.07 5.23 0.55
C GLN A 193 -5.89 6.04 -0.44
N LEU A 194 -5.44 6.05 -1.70
CA LEU A 194 -6.06 6.76 -2.81
C LEU A 194 -6.49 5.78 -3.89
N ASP A 195 -7.64 6.03 -4.49
CA ASP A 195 -8.00 5.42 -5.76
C ASP A 195 -7.01 5.86 -6.85
N ALA A 196 -6.35 4.90 -7.50
CA ALA A 196 -5.31 5.19 -8.47
C ALA A 196 -5.83 5.94 -9.72
N GLY A 197 -7.06 5.66 -10.16
CA GLY A 197 -7.65 6.28 -11.35
C GLY A 197 -8.21 7.68 -11.11
N THR A 198 -8.74 7.95 -9.90
CA THR A 198 -9.47 9.20 -9.61
C THR A 198 -8.80 10.11 -8.60
N GLY A 199 -7.81 9.64 -7.83
CA GLY A 199 -7.19 10.37 -6.72
C GLY A 199 -8.12 10.55 -5.51
N ARG A 200 -9.20 9.77 -5.41
CA ARG A 200 -10.16 9.86 -4.30
C ARG A 200 -9.62 9.11 -3.10
N ARG A 201 -9.63 9.71 -1.91
CA ARG A 201 -9.33 9.01 -0.65
C ARG A 201 -10.32 7.86 -0.42
N THR A 202 -9.81 6.68 -0.12
CA THR A 202 -10.61 5.47 0.18
C THR A 202 -10.50 5.05 1.63
N ALA A 203 -9.32 5.15 2.23
CA ALA A 203 -9.07 4.85 3.64
C ALA A 203 -7.92 5.72 4.17
N GLN A 204 -7.89 5.95 5.49
CA GLN A 204 -6.79 6.64 6.17
C GLN A 204 -6.54 6.01 7.54
N ARG A 205 -5.29 6.00 7.99
CA ARG A 205 -4.91 5.67 9.37
C ARG A 205 -3.67 6.45 9.81
N ASN A 206 -3.40 6.44 11.12
CA ASN A 206 -2.07 6.73 11.65
C ASN A 206 -1.42 5.41 12.09
N GLY A 207 -0.17 5.15 11.72
CA GLY A 207 0.66 4.02 12.14
C GLY A 207 1.95 4.46 12.84
N ASP A 208 2.80 3.51 13.18
CA ASP A 208 4.01 3.76 13.98
C ASP A 208 5.29 3.46 13.19
N ALA A 209 5.19 3.38 11.86
CA ALA A 209 6.32 3.03 11.00
C ALA A 209 7.48 4.03 11.14
N GLU A 210 8.69 3.49 11.14
CA GLU A 210 9.91 4.25 11.37
C GLU A 210 10.30 5.08 10.13
N LEU A 211 11.21 6.04 10.31
CA LEU A 211 11.76 6.81 9.18
C LEU A 211 12.56 5.89 8.26
N GLY A 212 12.57 6.18 6.96
CA GLY A 212 13.23 5.32 5.96
C GLY A 212 12.43 4.08 5.56
N THR A 213 11.21 3.92 6.10
CA THR A 213 10.33 2.80 5.79
C THR A 213 10.03 2.67 4.29
N ARG A 214 9.94 1.42 3.84
CA ARG A 214 9.35 1.02 2.58
C ARG A 214 8.07 0.22 2.83
N LEU A 215 7.23 0.17 1.81
CA LEU A 215 6.03 -0.65 1.80
C LEU A 215 6.27 -1.93 0.99
N VAL A 216 6.12 -3.08 1.64
CA VAL A 216 6.29 -4.41 1.05
C VAL A 216 4.90 -5.04 0.89
N GLU A 217 4.51 -5.32 -0.36
CA GLU A 217 3.25 -5.96 -0.69
C GLU A 217 3.38 -7.49 -0.59
N GLY A 218 2.43 -8.13 0.08
CA GLY A 218 2.45 -9.56 0.38
C GLY A 218 1.17 -10.30 -0.01
N GLY A 219 0.34 -9.74 -0.89
CA GLY A 219 -0.99 -10.26 -1.22
C GLY A 219 -2.10 -9.38 -0.67
N SER A 220 -2.84 -9.86 0.33
CA SER A 220 -3.94 -9.07 0.93
C SER A 220 -3.47 -8.05 1.97
N HIS A 221 -2.15 -8.00 2.21
CA HIS A 221 -1.50 -7.16 3.20
C HIS A 221 -0.33 -6.35 2.62
N VAL A 222 -0.06 -5.21 3.25
CA VAL A 222 1.15 -4.41 3.05
C VAL A 222 1.84 -4.25 4.39
N THR A 223 3.16 -4.42 4.41
CA THR A 223 4.00 -4.28 5.60
C THR A 223 4.97 -3.13 5.44
N THR A 224 5.10 -2.32 6.50
CA THR A 224 6.14 -1.29 6.61
C THR A 224 7.44 -1.92 7.09
N THR A 225 8.56 -1.51 6.51
CA THR A 225 9.88 -1.82 7.05
C THR A 225 10.30 -0.82 8.13
N GLY A 226 11.32 -1.18 8.91
CA GLY A 226 11.91 -0.37 9.97
C GLY A 226 13.07 -1.14 10.60
N ASP A 227 13.91 -0.47 11.36
CA ASP A 227 15.07 -1.05 12.04
C ASP A 227 14.64 -1.84 13.29
N HIS A 228 13.51 -1.49 13.90
CA HIS A 228 13.00 -2.18 15.09
C HIS A 228 11.50 -2.44 15.08
N LEU A 229 10.75 -1.98 14.06
CA LEU A 229 9.31 -2.16 14.03
C LEU A 229 8.79 -2.41 12.62
N LEU A 230 8.01 -3.49 12.48
CA LEU A 230 7.18 -3.75 11.32
C LEU A 230 5.71 -3.53 11.68
N ASN A 231 4.95 -2.89 10.78
CA ASN A 231 3.50 -2.78 10.89
C ASN A 231 2.87 -3.33 9.62
N THR A 232 1.89 -4.21 9.76
CA THR A 232 1.17 -4.80 8.65
C THR A 232 -0.29 -4.37 8.65
N TRP A 233 -0.77 -4.00 7.47
CA TRP A 233 -2.13 -3.52 7.26
C TRP A 233 -2.82 -4.32 6.18
N ARG A 234 -4.10 -4.59 6.39
CA ARG A 234 -5.00 -5.14 5.39
C ARG A 234 -5.43 -4.05 4.38
N ASN A 235 -6.10 -4.45 3.32
CA ASN A 235 -6.61 -3.57 2.27
C ASN A 235 -7.51 -2.39 2.73
N ASP A 236 -8.13 -2.47 3.90
CA ASP A 236 -8.92 -1.40 4.54
C ASP A 236 -8.11 -0.56 5.54
N LEU A 237 -6.78 -0.74 5.55
CA LEU A 237 -5.81 -0.13 6.47
C LEU A 237 -5.99 -0.51 7.95
N VAL A 238 -6.73 -1.57 8.26
CA VAL A 238 -6.76 -2.11 9.62
C VAL A 238 -5.42 -2.77 9.95
N LYS A 239 -4.84 -2.46 11.11
CA LYS A 239 -3.62 -3.11 11.62
C LYS A 239 -3.90 -4.57 11.91
N SER A 240 -3.23 -5.47 11.19
CA SER A 240 -3.37 -6.92 11.35
C SER A 240 -2.19 -7.55 12.10
N MET A 241 -1.03 -6.89 12.11
CA MET A 241 0.16 -7.31 12.85
C MET A 241 1.07 -6.12 13.15
N GLU A 242 1.70 -6.14 14.31
CA GLU A 242 2.92 -5.38 14.62
C GLU A 242 3.97 -6.30 15.21
N TYR A 243 5.23 -6.08 14.83
CA TYR A 243 6.36 -6.92 15.22
C TYR A 243 7.55 -6.05 15.60
N GLY A 244 7.99 -6.16 16.85
CA GLY A 244 9.18 -5.51 17.39
C GLY A 244 8.94 -4.52 18.51
N ARG A 245 9.70 -3.43 18.51
CA ARG A 245 9.69 -2.41 19.57
C ARG A 245 8.53 -1.44 19.37
N VAL A 246 7.34 -1.82 19.84
CA VAL A 246 6.14 -0.98 19.78
C VAL A 246 6.30 0.24 20.71
N PRO A 247 6.22 1.49 20.22
CA PRO A 247 6.49 2.70 21.02
C PRO A 247 5.49 2.93 22.16
N ALA A 248 4.20 2.68 21.91
CA ALA A 248 3.11 2.88 22.87
C ALA A 248 2.43 1.53 23.16
N GLN A 249 3.09 0.71 23.98
CA GLN A 249 2.57 -0.61 24.35
C GLN A 249 1.25 -0.47 25.11
N VAL A 250 0.17 -0.99 24.53
CA VAL A 250 -1.15 -1.06 25.18
C VAL A 250 -1.17 -2.23 26.17
N ASN A 251 -0.64 -3.37 25.74
CA ASN A 251 -0.53 -4.59 26.53
C ASN A 251 0.97 -4.94 26.68
N PRO A 252 1.51 -5.06 27.90
CA PRO A 252 2.90 -5.45 28.10
C PRO A 252 3.14 -6.92 27.69
N ASP A 253 4.41 -7.25 27.42
CA ASP A 253 4.89 -8.62 27.17
C ASP A 253 4.22 -9.37 26.00
N ARG A 254 3.70 -8.63 25.01
CA ARG A 254 3.08 -9.21 23.80
C ARG A 254 4.07 -9.45 22.65
N GLN A 255 5.15 -8.68 22.61
CA GLN A 255 6.13 -8.68 21.54
C GLN A 255 7.33 -9.57 21.88
N PRO A 256 7.70 -10.53 21.03
CA PRO A 256 8.95 -11.26 21.20
C PRO A 256 10.13 -10.38 20.75
N ARG A 257 11.34 -10.69 21.24
CA ARG A 257 12.62 -10.23 20.65
C ARG A 257 12.70 -8.71 20.37
N THR A 258 12.17 -7.88 21.27
CA THR A 258 12.17 -6.41 21.12
C THR A 258 13.56 -5.74 21.13
N GLY A 259 14.61 -6.52 21.39
CA GLY A 259 16.01 -6.10 21.36
C GLY A 259 16.73 -6.36 20.03
N CYS A 260 16.08 -6.98 19.04
CA CYS A 260 16.71 -7.23 17.74
C CYS A 260 16.60 -6.03 16.79
N GLU A 261 17.55 -5.94 15.88
CA GLU A 261 17.54 -5.05 14.73
C GLU A 261 17.09 -5.81 13.49
N TYR A 262 16.36 -5.15 12.60
CA TYR A 262 15.82 -5.75 11.39
C TYR A 262 16.65 -5.34 10.18
N GLY A 263 17.06 -6.35 9.40
CA GLY A 263 17.73 -6.16 8.12
C GLY A 263 16.71 -6.19 6.98
N THR A 264 16.78 -7.24 6.16
CA THR A 264 15.95 -7.36 4.96
C THR A 264 14.58 -7.95 5.24
N VAL A 265 13.56 -7.39 4.56
CA VAL A 265 12.15 -7.74 4.67
C VAL A 265 11.61 -8.09 3.28
N ALA A 266 10.85 -9.18 3.20
CA ALA A 266 10.06 -9.55 2.02
C ALA A 266 8.69 -10.06 2.45
N ALA A 267 7.73 -10.05 1.54
CA ALA A 267 6.39 -10.58 1.80
C ALA A 267 5.83 -11.31 0.58
N ALA A 268 5.04 -12.34 0.85
CA ALA A 268 4.28 -13.10 -0.14
C ALA A 268 3.22 -13.94 0.57
N ALA A 269 2.11 -14.22 -0.11
CA ALA A 269 1.08 -15.15 0.35
C ALA A 269 0.62 -14.90 1.80
N ASP A 270 0.38 -13.64 2.15
CA ASP A 270 -0.04 -13.19 3.48
C ASP A 270 0.94 -13.60 4.61
N LYS A 271 2.22 -13.74 4.27
CA LYS A 271 3.34 -13.92 5.20
C LYS A 271 4.35 -12.79 5.03
N VAL A 272 5.01 -12.46 6.14
CA VAL A 272 6.07 -11.44 6.21
C VAL A 272 7.33 -12.13 6.71
N GLY A 273 8.40 -12.08 5.93
CA GLY A 273 9.72 -12.54 6.33
C GLY A 273 10.60 -11.37 6.71
N VAL A 274 11.44 -11.57 7.73
CA VAL A 274 12.43 -10.59 8.19
C VAL A 274 13.71 -11.30 8.59
N ILE A 275 14.85 -10.70 8.25
CA ILE A 275 16.14 -11.01 8.85
C ILE A 275 16.31 -10.17 10.11
N GLU A 276 16.60 -10.83 11.23
CA GLU A 276 16.82 -10.21 12.53
C GLU A 276 18.27 -10.40 12.98
N HIS A 277 18.86 -9.35 13.55
CA HIS A 277 20.15 -9.38 14.23
C HIS A 277 19.89 -9.17 15.72
N CYS A 278 20.10 -10.21 16.51
CA CYS A 278 19.79 -10.23 17.94
C CYS A 278 21.08 -10.22 18.78
N PRO A 279 21.17 -9.45 19.89
CA PRO A 279 22.41 -9.24 20.65
C PRO A 279 23.16 -10.49 21.13
N ASP A 280 22.44 -11.59 21.37
CA ASP A 280 22.99 -12.84 21.92
C ASP A 280 23.13 -13.95 20.86
N GLU A 281 23.02 -13.60 19.57
CA GLU A 281 23.07 -14.55 18.45
C GLU A 281 24.29 -14.29 17.57
N SER A 282 25.00 -15.36 17.19
CA SER A 282 26.20 -15.27 16.37
C SER A 282 25.93 -15.14 14.87
N GLY A 283 24.70 -15.40 14.45
CA GLY A 283 24.26 -15.32 13.06
C GLY A 283 22.94 -14.57 12.97
N ALA A 284 22.56 -14.21 11.74
CA ALA A 284 21.26 -13.64 11.47
C ALA A 284 20.16 -14.67 11.76
N ARG A 285 18.96 -14.19 12.06
CA ARG A 285 17.78 -15.01 12.26
C ARG A 285 16.77 -14.73 11.18
N LEU A 286 16.38 -15.76 10.43
CA LEU A 286 15.24 -15.70 9.54
C LEU A 286 13.98 -15.98 10.37
N THR A 287 13.06 -15.02 10.40
CA THR A 287 11.74 -15.20 10.99
C THR A 287 10.67 -14.95 9.94
N VAL A 288 9.69 -15.85 9.85
CA VAL A 288 8.51 -15.69 9.00
C VAL A 288 7.27 -15.64 9.87
N LEU A 289 6.49 -14.59 9.67
CA LEU A 289 5.30 -14.23 10.43
C LEU A 289 4.07 -14.34 9.54
N LYS A 290 2.93 -14.62 10.14
CA LYS A 290 1.63 -14.36 9.49
C LYS A 290 1.41 -12.87 9.40
N ALA A 291 0.94 -12.39 8.24
CA ALA A 291 0.54 -10.99 8.06
C ALA A 291 -0.67 -10.61 8.92
N SER A 292 -1.46 -11.60 9.37
CA SER A 292 -2.59 -11.45 10.28
C SER A 292 -2.62 -12.61 11.27
N GLY A 293 -2.67 -12.29 12.56
CA GLY A 293 -2.92 -13.24 13.65
C GLY A 293 -4.28 -13.02 14.32
N GLU A 294 -4.52 -13.71 15.43
CA GLU A 294 -5.69 -13.47 16.29
C GLU A 294 -5.70 -12.05 16.87
N ASP A 295 -4.54 -11.60 17.36
CA ASP A 295 -4.34 -10.28 17.93
C ASP A 295 -3.20 -9.55 17.22
N ALA A 296 -3.43 -8.32 16.76
CA ALA A 296 -2.42 -7.58 16.00
C ALA A 296 -1.14 -7.29 16.79
N ASP A 297 -1.22 -7.15 18.11
CA ASP A 297 -0.10 -6.88 19.01
C ASP A 297 0.65 -8.14 19.47
N LYS A 298 0.20 -9.34 19.07
CA LYS A 298 0.81 -10.62 19.39
C LYS A 298 1.15 -11.37 18.09
N PRO A 299 2.32 -11.09 17.51
CA PRO A 299 2.71 -11.63 16.21
C PRO A 299 2.82 -13.16 16.23
N GLU A 300 2.20 -13.82 15.25
CA GLU A 300 2.25 -15.27 15.07
C GLU A 300 3.37 -15.65 14.10
N GLN A 301 4.30 -16.48 14.57
CA GLN A 301 5.40 -17.02 13.76
C GLN A 301 4.97 -18.30 13.07
N GLU A 302 5.21 -18.38 11.76
CA GLU A 302 5.19 -19.64 11.02
C GLU A 302 6.44 -20.45 11.39
N PHE A 303 7.61 -19.81 11.34
CA PHE A 303 8.86 -20.38 11.83
C PHE A 303 9.89 -19.30 12.14
N SER A 304 10.94 -19.70 12.86
CA SER A 304 12.16 -18.92 13.04
C SER A 304 13.38 -19.84 13.04
N ALA A 305 14.42 -19.47 12.30
CA ALA A 305 15.63 -20.26 12.15
C ALA A 305 16.88 -19.37 12.27
N LEU A 306 17.86 -19.84 13.04
CA LEU A 306 19.18 -19.20 13.10
C LEU A 306 19.98 -19.60 11.85
N LEU A 307 20.55 -18.61 11.19
CA LEU A 307 21.37 -18.76 9.99
C LEU A 307 22.85 -18.90 10.35
N PRO A 308 23.67 -19.55 9.50
CA PRO A 308 25.07 -19.82 9.80
C PRO A 308 26.00 -18.61 9.67
N GLU A 309 25.49 -17.45 9.23
CA GLU A 309 26.26 -16.21 9.07
C GLU A 309 25.44 -14.98 9.50
N PRO A 310 26.11 -13.88 9.92
CA PRO A 310 25.44 -12.66 10.37
C PRO A 310 24.86 -11.84 9.21
N ASP A 311 25.49 -11.82 8.04
CA ASP A 311 25.17 -10.86 6.97
C ASP A 311 24.15 -11.39 5.95
N ALA A 312 23.29 -12.33 6.35
CA ALA A 312 22.31 -12.94 5.46
C ALA A 312 21.24 -11.94 5.00
N ALA A 313 20.77 -12.08 3.76
CA ALA A 313 19.74 -11.20 3.19
C ALA A 313 18.55 -11.99 2.65
N LEU A 314 17.34 -11.71 3.13
CA LEU A 314 16.09 -12.20 2.58
C LEU A 314 15.84 -11.56 1.21
N VAL A 315 15.90 -12.38 0.16
CA VAL A 315 15.80 -11.94 -1.24
C VAL A 315 14.35 -11.94 -1.70
N ALA A 316 13.64 -13.04 -1.49
CA ALA A 316 12.29 -13.22 -2.00
C ALA A 316 11.52 -14.25 -1.20
N MET A 317 10.20 -14.13 -1.26
CA MET A 317 9.25 -15.11 -0.75
C MET A 317 8.26 -15.50 -1.84
N ALA A 318 7.86 -16.76 -1.78
CA ALA A 318 6.71 -17.34 -2.46
C ALA A 318 5.82 -18.02 -1.40
N ASP A 319 4.77 -18.72 -1.82
CA ASP A 319 3.81 -19.35 -0.90
C ASP A 319 4.48 -20.31 0.10
N ASP A 320 5.27 -21.25 -0.42
CA ASP A 320 5.97 -22.30 0.34
C ASP A 320 7.50 -22.24 0.22
N ALA A 321 8.06 -21.13 -0.27
CA ALA A 321 9.50 -20.97 -0.46
C ALA A 321 10.01 -19.61 0.02
N VAL A 322 11.15 -19.62 0.70
CA VAL A 322 11.84 -18.41 1.18
C VAL A 322 13.30 -18.48 0.74
N ALA A 323 13.76 -17.48 -0.02
CA ALA A 323 15.12 -17.42 -0.54
C ALA A 323 15.96 -16.41 0.24
N VAL A 324 17.06 -16.89 0.81
CA VAL A 324 18.01 -16.10 1.60
C VAL A 324 19.38 -16.17 0.94
N ALA A 325 19.93 -15.02 0.59
CA ALA A 325 21.31 -14.90 0.16
C ALA A 325 22.24 -14.99 1.37
N MET A 326 23.33 -15.73 1.18
CA MET A 326 24.38 -15.93 2.17
C MET A 326 25.69 -15.36 1.60
N PRO A 327 25.96 -14.05 1.78
CA PRO A 327 27.18 -13.40 1.29
C PRO A 327 28.49 -14.12 1.62
N GLU A 328 28.71 -14.57 2.86
CA GLU A 328 30.00 -15.17 3.25
C GLU A 328 30.23 -16.52 2.53
N HIS A 329 29.14 -17.25 2.28
CA HIS A 329 29.18 -18.53 1.59
C HIS A 329 29.09 -18.42 0.05
N GLY A 330 28.68 -17.26 -0.48
CA GLY A 330 28.37 -17.11 -1.91
C GLY A 330 27.28 -18.07 -2.38
N ARG A 331 26.21 -18.22 -1.58
CA ARG A 331 25.12 -19.18 -1.81
C ARG A 331 23.74 -18.53 -1.67
N LEU A 332 22.75 -19.11 -2.32
CA LEU A 332 21.33 -18.88 -2.04
C LEU A 332 20.77 -20.10 -1.31
N PHE A 333 20.24 -19.91 -0.11
CA PHE A 333 19.55 -20.94 0.64
C PHE A 333 18.05 -20.80 0.41
N VAL A 334 17.37 -21.93 0.19
CA VAL A 334 15.91 -21.97 0.03
C VAL A 334 15.31 -22.77 1.18
N PHE A 335 14.41 -22.14 1.92
CA PHE A 335 13.65 -22.73 3.01
C PHE A 335 12.21 -23.01 2.58
N ASN A 336 11.58 -24.04 3.12
CA ASN A 336 10.16 -24.30 2.93
C ASN A 336 9.30 -23.55 3.98
N GLY A 337 7.98 -23.68 3.89
CA GLY A 337 7.02 -23.08 4.83
C GLY A 337 7.15 -23.52 6.29
N GLU A 338 7.91 -24.59 6.57
CA GLU A 338 8.17 -25.11 7.93
C GLU A 338 9.52 -24.61 8.50
N GLY A 339 10.23 -23.76 7.74
CA GLY A 339 11.56 -23.26 8.13
C GLY A 339 12.70 -24.26 7.94
N ARG A 340 12.47 -25.36 7.21
CA ARG A 340 13.53 -26.31 6.87
C ARG A 340 14.21 -25.87 5.58
N GLN A 341 15.54 -25.78 5.62
CA GLN A 341 16.33 -25.60 4.41
C GLN A 341 16.16 -26.82 3.49
N THR A 342 15.69 -26.59 2.27
CA THR A 342 15.40 -27.63 1.27
C THR A 342 16.40 -27.65 0.13
N ALA A 343 17.03 -26.51 -0.16
CA ALA A 343 18.03 -26.41 -1.21
C ALA A 343 19.09 -25.34 -0.92
N THR A 344 20.23 -25.50 -1.58
CA THR A 344 21.33 -24.54 -1.60
C THR A 344 21.86 -24.43 -3.01
N TYR A 345 22.01 -23.22 -3.51
CA TYR A 345 22.51 -22.95 -4.86
C TYR A 345 23.76 -22.08 -4.81
N PRO A 346 24.79 -22.33 -5.65
CA PRO A 346 25.86 -21.37 -5.86
C PRO A 346 25.30 -20.07 -6.46
N LEU A 347 25.80 -18.93 -5.99
CA LEU A 347 25.55 -17.63 -6.62
C LEU A 347 26.82 -17.16 -7.33
N ASP A 348 26.67 -16.83 -8.61
CA ASP A 348 27.72 -16.13 -9.37
C ASP A 348 27.57 -14.61 -9.16
N VAL A 349 27.78 -14.17 -7.92
CA VAL A 349 27.63 -12.79 -7.48
C VAL A 349 28.78 -12.46 -6.51
N PRO A 350 29.47 -11.31 -6.65
CA PRO A 350 30.51 -10.88 -5.74
C PRO A 350 29.97 -10.73 -4.31
N ALA A 351 30.76 -11.17 -3.33
CA ALA A 351 30.37 -11.09 -1.92
C ALA A 351 30.01 -9.66 -1.50
N ALA A 352 30.74 -8.65 -1.99
CA ALA A 352 30.47 -7.24 -1.69
C ALA A 352 29.12 -6.74 -2.23
N GLU A 353 28.62 -7.31 -3.33
CA GLU A 353 27.29 -7.01 -3.85
C GLU A 353 26.21 -7.71 -3.03
N LEU A 354 26.46 -8.94 -2.59
CA LEU A 354 25.55 -9.71 -1.74
C LEU A 354 25.41 -9.09 -0.34
N SER A 355 26.49 -8.55 0.22
CA SER A 355 26.53 -7.93 1.55
C SER A 355 26.08 -6.47 1.57
N ALA A 356 25.66 -5.91 0.42
CA ALA A 356 25.23 -4.52 0.35
C ALA A 356 23.88 -4.36 1.06
N ASP A 357 23.80 -3.43 2.00
CA ASP A 357 22.55 -3.12 2.70
C ASP A 357 21.55 -2.43 1.75
N PRO A 358 20.40 -3.06 1.44
CA PRO A 358 19.45 -2.48 0.51
C PRO A 358 18.67 -1.34 1.20
N PRO A 359 18.48 -0.18 0.54
CA PRO A 359 17.84 0.95 1.20
C PRO A 359 16.44 0.60 1.73
N GLY A 360 16.17 0.94 2.99
CA GLY A 360 14.90 0.63 3.66
C GLY A 360 14.63 -0.86 3.86
N GLY A 361 15.66 -1.71 3.84
CA GLY A 361 15.56 -3.14 4.13
C GLY A 361 14.85 -3.96 3.04
N VAL A 362 14.75 -3.47 1.80
CA VAL A 362 14.06 -4.20 0.71
C VAL A 362 14.98 -4.37 -0.49
N VAL A 363 15.35 -5.62 -0.77
CA VAL A 363 16.15 -5.96 -1.95
C VAL A 363 15.45 -5.55 -3.25
N ALA A 364 16.24 -5.21 -4.27
CA ALA A 364 15.70 -4.76 -5.55
C ALA A 364 15.18 -5.95 -6.38
N THR A 365 13.90 -6.27 -6.23
CA THR A 365 13.24 -7.32 -7.01
C THR A 365 12.13 -6.81 -7.92
N SER A 366 11.83 -7.54 -8.98
CA SER A 366 10.59 -7.39 -9.77
C SER A 366 9.97 -8.77 -10.00
N ARG A 367 8.67 -8.80 -10.30
CA ARG A 367 7.94 -10.04 -10.62
C ARG A 367 7.59 -10.04 -12.10
N GLY A 368 7.91 -11.13 -12.80
CA GLY A 368 7.42 -11.46 -14.13
C GLY A 368 6.24 -12.43 -14.07
N GLY A 369 6.02 -13.17 -15.16
CA GLY A 369 4.96 -14.18 -15.24
C GLY A 369 5.32 -15.42 -14.42
N ASP A 370 6.49 -16.00 -14.69
CA ASP A 370 6.96 -17.23 -14.05
C ASP A 370 8.19 -17.04 -13.15
N ASN A 371 8.72 -15.82 -13.09
CA ASN A 371 10.00 -15.51 -12.45
C ASN A 371 9.93 -14.33 -11.46
N VAL A 372 10.83 -14.35 -10.48
CA VAL A 372 11.22 -13.19 -9.68
C VAL A 372 12.62 -12.79 -10.13
N TYR A 373 12.82 -11.53 -10.48
CA TYR A 373 14.10 -11.00 -10.92
C TYR A 373 14.73 -10.21 -9.79
N TRP A 374 15.95 -10.56 -9.41
CA TRP A 374 16.68 -9.93 -8.32
C TRP A 374 17.92 -9.22 -8.86
N PHE A 375 18.00 -7.92 -8.61
CA PHE A 375 19.18 -7.12 -8.92
C PHE A 375 20.14 -7.08 -7.74
N THR A 376 21.38 -7.50 -7.98
CA THR A 376 22.44 -7.61 -6.95
C THR A 376 23.32 -6.37 -6.84
N GLY A 377 23.22 -5.44 -7.79
CA GLY A 377 24.09 -4.26 -7.88
C GLY A 377 24.79 -4.14 -9.23
N SER A 378 25.12 -5.27 -9.87
CA SER A 378 25.58 -5.30 -11.27
C SER A 378 24.98 -6.45 -12.10
N ARG A 379 24.33 -7.41 -11.44
CA ARG A 379 23.72 -8.58 -12.08
C ARG A 379 22.24 -8.65 -11.80
N THR A 380 21.51 -9.25 -12.73
CA THR A 380 20.12 -9.63 -12.54
C THR A 380 20.02 -11.14 -12.55
N VAL A 381 19.59 -11.71 -11.42
CA VAL A 381 19.38 -13.14 -11.21
C VAL A 381 17.89 -13.44 -11.39
N ALA A 382 17.54 -14.36 -12.28
CA ALA A 382 16.17 -14.86 -12.37
C ALA A 382 15.99 -16.05 -11.44
N LEU A 383 14.96 -15.97 -10.60
CA LEU A 383 14.50 -17.03 -9.72
C LEU A 383 13.15 -17.53 -10.21
N SER A 384 12.91 -18.84 -10.17
CA SER A 384 11.56 -19.40 -10.35
C SER A 384 10.58 -18.77 -9.36
N ALA A 385 9.44 -18.22 -9.81
CA ALA A 385 8.49 -17.55 -8.92
C ALA A 385 7.88 -18.47 -7.85
N ARG A 386 7.84 -19.79 -8.10
CA ARG A 386 7.27 -20.77 -7.15
C ARG A 386 8.30 -21.35 -6.20
N THR A 387 9.46 -21.76 -6.74
CA THR A 387 10.46 -22.52 -5.96
C THR A 387 11.66 -21.68 -5.53
N LEU A 388 11.75 -20.43 -6.03
CA LEU A 388 12.85 -19.50 -5.84
C LEU A 388 14.24 -20.07 -6.16
N ARG A 389 14.28 -21.10 -7.01
CA ARG A 389 15.54 -21.66 -7.52
C ARG A 389 16.12 -20.67 -8.54
N PRO A 390 17.42 -20.39 -8.53
CA PRO A 390 18.07 -19.64 -9.61
C PRO A 390 17.93 -20.39 -10.93
N LEU A 391 17.63 -19.65 -11.99
CA LEU A 391 17.46 -20.18 -13.35
C LEU A 391 18.64 -19.75 -14.23
N TRP A 392 18.92 -18.45 -14.24
CA TRP A 392 19.99 -17.83 -15.02
C TRP A 392 20.36 -16.48 -14.39
N THR A 393 21.53 -15.98 -14.76
CA THR A 393 22.06 -14.69 -14.32
C THR A 393 22.57 -13.90 -15.53
N VAL A 394 22.27 -12.61 -15.55
CA VAL A 394 22.75 -11.69 -16.58
C VAL A 394 23.63 -10.63 -15.92
N HIS A 395 24.79 -10.38 -16.50
CA HIS A 395 25.78 -9.42 -16.01
C HIS A 395 25.57 -8.03 -16.62
N ASP A 396 26.26 -7.03 -16.06
CA ASP A 396 26.30 -5.64 -16.55
C ASP A 396 24.91 -5.01 -16.71
N THR A 397 24.00 -5.37 -15.80
CA THR A 397 22.66 -4.83 -15.71
C THR A 397 22.61 -3.67 -14.71
N LEU A 398 21.58 -2.84 -14.82
CA LEU A 398 21.36 -1.66 -13.97
C LEU A 398 20.12 -1.81 -13.08
N GLY A 399 19.47 -2.97 -13.05
CA GLY A 399 18.25 -3.18 -12.28
C GLY A 399 17.51 -4.46 -12.66
N PRO A 400 16.46 -4.83 -11.92
CA PRO A 400 15.81 -6.14 -12.01
C PRO A 400 14.93 -6.34 -13.26
N GLY A 401 14.85 -5.37 -14.17
CA GLY A 401 14.01 -5.49 -15.37
C GLY A 401 12.50 -5.62 -15.11
N THR A 402 11.75 -5.83 -16.19
CA THR A 402 10.30 -6.05 -16.18
C THR A 402 9.85 -6.75 -17.48
N LEU A 403 8.60 -7.22 -17.52
CA LEU A 403 7.96 -7.62 -18.77
C LEU A 403 7.40 -6.39 -19.49
N PHE A 404 7.63 -6.31 -20.79
CA PHE A 404 7.07 -5.28 -21.66
C PHE A 404 6.89 -5.86 -23.06
N ALA A 405 5.68 -5.77 -23.61
CA ALA A 405 5.33 -6.31 -24.92
C ALA A 405 5.62 -7.82 -25.02
N ASP A 406 5.22 -8.58 -24.00
CA ASP A 406 5.45 -10.03 -23.84
C ASP A 406 6.92 -10.48 -23.88
N GLU A 407 7.86 -9.55 -23.72
CA GLU A 407 9.29 -9.84 -23.66
C GLU A 407 9.88 -9.31 -22.35
N TYR A 408 10.90 -10.00 -21.84
CA TYR A 408 11.61 -9.53 -20.66
C TYR A 408 12.67 -8.50 -21.06
N VAL A 409 12.59 -7.31 -20.46
CA VAL A 409 13.53 -6.21 -20.70
C VAL A 409 14.28 -5.87 -19.42
N VAL A 410 15.59 -5.72 -19.53
CA VAL A 410 16.47 -5.36 -18.42
C VAL A 410 17.28 -4.12 -18.78
N PRO A 411 17.42 -3.13 -17.86
CA PRO A 411 18.23 -1.95 -18.15
C PRO A 411 19.71 -2.31 -18.14
N ILE A 412 20.44 -1.84 -19.15
CA ILE A 412 21.89 -1.98 -19.31
C ILE A 412 22.50 -0.60 -19.63
N GLU A 413 23.81 -0.50 -19.62
CA GLU A 413 24.49 0.70 -20.09
C GLU A 413 24.08 1.02 -21.55
N GLY A 414 23.72 2.29 -21.82
CA GLY A 414 23.32 2.76 -23.15
C GLY A 414 21.95 2.30 -23.68
N GLY A 415 21.21 1.46 -22.95
CA GLY A 415 19.90 0.99 -23.41
C GLY A 415 19.18 -0.04 -22.54
N LEU A 416 18.44 -0.91 -23.20
CA LEU A 416 17.79 -2.09 -22.64
C LEU A 416 18.29 -3.33 -23.37
N ALA A 417 18.47 -4.43 -22.66
CA ALA A 417 18.58 -5.75 -23.28
C ALA A 417 17.20 -6.42 -23.24
N VAL A 418 16.76 -6.91 -24.40
CA VAL A 418 15.58 -7.78 -24.51
C VAL A 418 16.08 -9.21 -24.44
N LEU A 419 15.60 -9.96 -23.46
CA LEU A 419 16.06 -11.30 -23.20
C LEU A 419 14.94 -12.32 -23.34
N ASN A 420 15.31 -13.56 -23.63
CA ASN A 420 14.42 -14.69 -23.47
C ASN A 420 14.24 -14.98 -21.97
N GLU A 421 13.00 -14.91 -21.49
CA GLU A 421 12.65 -15.14 -20.08
C GLU A 421 13.03 -16.55 -19.58
N ALA A 422 13.07 -17.55 -20.47
CA ALA A 422 13.31 -18.93 -20.09
C ALA A 422 14.78 -19.22 -19.75
N ASP A 423 15.73 -18.62 -20.47
CA ASP A 423 17.17 -18.95 -20.39
C ASP A 423 18.09 -17.73 -20.20
N GLY A 424 17.55 -16.50 -20.23
CA GLY A 424 18.30 -15.26 -20.07
C GLY A 424 19.10 -14.85 -21.31
N ALA A 425 18.97 -15.57 -22.43
CA ALA A 425 19.72 -15.26 -23.65
C ALA A 425 19.30 -13.90 -24.21
N THR A 426 20.28 -13.04 -24.52
CA THR A 426 20.01 -11.75 -25.16
C THR A 426 19.54 -11.94 -26.58
N LEU A 427 18.32 -11.49 -26.86
CA LEU A 427 17.72 -11.51 -28.19
C LEU A 427 18.16 -10.30 -29.01
N ARG A 428 18.10 -9.11 -28.38
CA ARG A 428 18.51 -7.83 -28.98
C ARG A 428 18.73 -6.77 -27.91
N THR A 429 19.29 -5.65 -28.31
CA THR A 429 19.37 -4.44 -27.49
C THR A 429 18.56 -3.30 -28.11
N VAL A 430 18.01 -2.45 -27.26
CA VAL A 430 17.22 -1.27 -27.63
C VAL A 430 17.91 -0.05 -27.06
N ARG A 431 18.27 0.91 -27.91
CA ARG A 431 18.95 2.13 -27.46
C ARG A 431 17.98 2.99 -26.65
N VAL A 432 18.44 3.46 -25.50
CA VAL A 432 17.77 4.47 -24.67
C VAL A 432 18.81 5.50 -24.27
N ASP A 433 18.58 6.76 -24.63
CA ASP A 433 19.49 7.83 -24.24
C ASP A 433 19.22 8.21 -22.78
N ARG A 434 20.24 8.04 -21.94
CA ARG A 434 20.19 8.41 -20.53
C ARG A 434 21.24 9.49 -20.31
N SER A 435 20.83 10.63 -19.76
CA SER A 435 21.78 11.51 -19.10
C SER A 435 22.49 10.69 -18.02
N VAL A 436 23.83 10.69 -18.02
CA VAL A 436 24.65 9.94 -17.06
C VAL A 436 24.09 10.10 -15.65
N GLY A 437 23.74 8.99 -15.02
CA GLY A 437 23.18 8.95 -13.68
C GLY A 437 23.58 7.65 -13.02
N GLU A 438 24.00 7.75 -11.77
CA GLU A 438 24.38 6.61 -10.95
C GLU A 438 23.12 6.04 -10.27
N GLY A 439 23.04 4.71 -10.16
CA GLY A 439 22.03 4.03 -9.34
C GLY A 439 21.13 3.06 -10.09
N THR A 440 20.39 2.27 -9.31
CA THR A 440 19.47 1.24 -9.80
C THR A 440 18.34 1.85 -10.62
N ILE A 441 18.09 1.31 -11.80
CA ILE A 441 16.97 1.63 -12.68
C ILE A 441 15.87 0.58 -12.47
N ARG A 442 14.70 1.00 -12.00
CA ARG A 442 13.53 0.13 -11.86
C ARG A 442 12.56 0.37 -13.01
N LEU A 443 12.09 -0.71 -13.62
CA LEU A 443 11.21 -0.66 -14.80
C LEU A 443 9.78 -1.08 -14.46
N ALA A 444 8.80 -0.54 -15.18
CA ALA A 444 7.45 -1.10 -15.28
C ALA A 444 6.80 -0.72 -16.61
N ALA A 445 5.76 -1.44 -17.02
CA ALA A 445 4.96 -1.13 -18.20
C ALA A 445 3.68 -0.35 -17.85
N ALA A 446 3.24 0.49 -18.79
CA ALA A 446 1.98 1.23 -18.73
C ALA A 446 1.35 1.31 -20.13
N GLY A 447 0.73 0.21 -20.56
CA GLY A 447 0.32 0.06 -21.96
C GLY A 447 1.55 0.20 -22.87
N PRO A 448 1.54 1.02 -23.95
CA PRO A 448 2.67 1.12 -24.86
C PRO A 448 3.85 1.94 -24.32
N VAL A 449 3.86 2.28 -23.03
CA VAL A 449 4.89 3.12 -22.40
C VAL A 449 5.70 2.28 -21.43
N LEU A 450 7.02 2.33 -21.56
CA LEU A 450 7.95 1.77 -20.58
C LEU A 450 8.37 2.88 -19.60
N LEU A 451 8.25 2.62 -18.31
CA LEU A 451 8.61 3.55 -17.25
C LEU A 451 9.97 3.20 -16.67
N GLU A 452 10.81 4.20 -16.43
CA GLU A 452 12.06 4.06 -15.68
C GLU A 452 12.02 4.97 -14.44
N GLN A 453 12.12 4.36 -13.26
CA GLN A 453 12.50 5.08 -12.04
C GLN A 453 14.03 5.15 -12.00
N ARG A 454 14.56 6.38 -12.09
CA ARG A 454 16.00 6.69 -12.07
C ARG A 454 16.28 7.58 -10.87
N GLY A 455 16.66 6.97 -9.74
CA GLY A 455 16.77 7.69 -8.46
C GLY A 455 15.45 8.38 -8.12
N ASP A 456 15.47 9.71 -7.99
CA ASP A 456 14.30 10.53 -7.66
C ASP A 456 13.44 10.96 -8.87
N THR A 457 13.69 10.42 -10.06
CA THR A 457 12.98 10.84 -11.28
C THR A 457 12.23 9.67 -11.93
N MET A 458 10.97 9.92 -12.27
CA MET A 458 10.17 9.08 -13.16
C MET A 458 10.36 9.52 -14.61
N VAL A 459 10.69 8.58 -15.50
CA VAL A 459 10.83 8.82 -16.94
C VAL A 459 9.92 7.87 -17.70
N ALA A 460 9.18 8.39 -18.68
CA ALA A 460 8.38 7.58 -19.59
C ALA A 460 9.00 7.51 -20.97
N LEU A 461 9.06 6.30 -21.51
CA LEU A 461 9.67 5.96 -22.78
C LEU A 461 8.63 5.34 -23.73
N LYS A 462 8.64 5.74 -25.00
CA LYS A 462 7.79 5.16 -26.04
C LYS A 462 8.49 5.13 -27.39
#